data_AF-A0A9P6X369-F1
#
_entry.id   AF-A0A9P6X369-F1
#
_cell.length_a   1.000
_cell.length_b   1.000
_cell.length_c   1.000
_cell.angle_alpha   90.00
_cell.angle_beta   90.00
_cell.angle_gamma   90.00
#
_symmetry.space_group_name_H-M   'P 1'
#
loop_
_entity.id
_entity.type
_entity.pdbx_description
1 polymer ?
#
loop_
_entity_poly.entity_id
_entity_poly.type
_entity_poly.pdbx_seq_one_letter_code
_entity_poly.pdbx_strand_id
1 'polypeptide(L)'
;MTAMNFARTITRTFGARCYTTVKPDIKLLKQLRQETEISMSKAKEALIKTNNNYSEALAWLLKDAQISGAKKAQKVADRTAGEGLITTASVEVPVENGFKSKSAIIELNCETDFVSKNDVFKNLASRIAATSLLMHETQNTVGRPIEPIPIEDFLKAPLMPHSKTESSPLDIGNTVQESIVEAIGKLGENITLRRAAITASGISACYVHGGDASNGKIGGVAVIQPKKVTLAELEEKSAAALLKTARQVARQVVGFNPKYLNSEDAAEADRQGMSSEEFDEAHVLTKQKYMLKPDLTIAEFVDQEAAANGLKDGAEVVDFIRWEVAEGVEK
;
A
#
# COMPACT_ATOMS: atom_id res chain seq x y z
N MET A 1 -20.75 -54.39 -75.38
CA MET A 1 -19.57 -54.83 -74.61
C MET A 1 -18.50 -53.79 -74.90
N THR A 2 -18.16 -52.87 -73.99
CA THR A 2 -17.36 -53.12 -72.78
C THR A 2 -17.54 -51.94 -71.82
N ALA A 3 -17.92 -52.21 -70.57
CA ALA A 3 -18.01 -51.20 -69.51
C ALA A 3 -16.62 -51.00 -68.88
N MET A 4 -16.14 -49.75 -68.83
CA MET A 4 -14.88 -49.36 -68.20
C MET A 4 -15.14 -49.03 -66.72
N ASN A 5 -14.68 -49.90 -65.82
CA ASN A 5 -14.73 -49.70 -64.37
C ASN A 5 -13.64 -48.70 -63.93
N PHE A 6 -14.03 -47.55 -63.41
CA PHE A 6 -13.13 -46.63 -62.69
C PHE A 6 -13.12 -47.00 -61.20
N ALA A 7 -12.05 -47.65 -60.74
CA ALA A 7 -11.80 -47.83 -59.32
C ALA A 7 -11.24 -46.51 -58.73
N ARG A 8 -12.04 -45.82 -57.91
CA ARG A 8 -11.58 -44.70 -57.08
C ARG A 8 -10.93 -45.26 -55.80
N THR A 9 -9.61 -45.29 -55.76
CA THR A 9 -8.85 -45.53 -54.54
C THR A 9 -8.93 -44.29 -53.65
N ILE A 10 -9.73 -44.36 -52.58
CA ILE A 10 -9.77 -43.34 -51.52
C ILE A 10 -8.58 -43.60 -50.59
N THR A 11 -7.48 -42.90 -50.80
CA THR A 11 -6.34 -42.90 -49.87
C THR A 11 -6.72 -42.06 -48.65
N ARG A 12 -7.10 -42.73 -47.57
CA ARG A 12 -7.41 -42.09 -46.28
C ARG A 12 -6.11 -41.73 -45.58
N THR A 13 -5.58 -40.53 -45.82
CA THR A 13 -4.47 -39.97 -45.05
C THR A 13 -4.91 -39.75 -43.61
N PHE A 14 -4.56 -40.68 -42.71
CA PHE A 14 -4.59 -40.46 -41.28
C PHE A 14 -3.52 -39.42 -40.94
N GLY A 15 -3.92 -38.18 -40.73
CA GLY A 15 -3.06 -37.19 -40.09
C GLY A 15 -2.78 -37.66 -38.66
N ALA A 16 -1.57 -38.18 -38.42
CA ALA A 16 -1.10 -38.47 -37.07
C ALA A 16 -1.01 -37.15 -36.31
N ARG A 17 -2.02 -36.88 -35.47
CA ARG A 17 -1.95 -35.83 -34.45
C ARG A 17 -0.93 -36.32 -33.42
N CYS A 18 0.33 -35.88 -33.54
CA CYS A 18 1.36 -36.12 -32.54
C CYS A 18 0.93 -35.44 -31.23
N TYR A 19 0.23 -36.17 -30.36
CA TYR A 19 0.05 -35.77 -28.98
C TYR A 19 1.40 -36.01 -28.27
N THR A 20 2.06 -34.93 -27.85
CA THR A 20 3.25 -35.04 -26.99
C THR A 20 2.89 -35.79 -25.71
N THR A 21 3.51 -36.95 -25.51
CA THR A 21 3.20 -37.97 -24.49
C THR A 21 3.89 -37.73 -23.15
N VAL A 22 4.16 -36.48 -22.78
CA VAL A 22 4.84 -36.19 -21.51
C VAL A 22 3.84 -36.41 -20.38
N LYS A 23 4.06 -37.47 -19.60
CA LYS A 23 3.31 -37.70 -18.35
C LYS A 23 3.96 -36.84 -17.25
N PRO A 24 3.18 -36.07 -16.47
CA PRO A 24 3.73 -35.28 -15.37
C PRO A 24 4.30 -36.20 -14.29
N ASP A 25 5.51 -35.89 -13.81
CA ASP A 25 6.07 -36.54 -12.64
C ASP A 25 5.25 -36.16 -11.39
N ILE A 26 4.75 -37.17 -10.69
CA ILE A 26 3.87 -37.01 -9.52
C ILE A 26 4.61 -36.33 -8.36
N LYS A 27 5.92 -36.59 -8.19
CA LYS A 27 6.72 -35.97 -7.13
C LYS A 27 6.90 -34.48 -7.39
N LEU A 28 7.30 -34.12 -8.61
CA LEU A 28 7.44 -32.72 -9.02
C LEU A 28 6.10 -32.00 -9.01
N LEU A 29 5.01 -32.67 -9.41
CA LEU A 29 3.66 -32.11 -9.37
C LEU A 29 3.22 -31.79 -7.94
N LYS A 30 3.50 -32.70 -7.00
CA LYS A 30 3.22 -32.49 -5.58
C LYS A 30 4.06 -31.34 -5.03
N GLN A 31 5.36 -31.33 -5.32
CA GLN A 31 6.27 -30.27 -4.90
C GLN A 31 5.81 -28.89 -5.41
N LEU A 32 5.59 -28.78 -6.73
CA LEU A 32 5.19 -27.53 -7.39
C LEU A 32 3.88 -26.99 -6.79
N ARG A 33 2.89 -27.85 -6.51
CA ARG A 33 1.65 -27.44 -5.86
C ARG A 33 1.84 -27.03 -4.39
N GLN A 34 2.71 -27.71 -3.65
CA GLN A 34 2.96 -27.38 -2.25
C GLN A 34 3.68 -26.03 -2.10
N GLU A 35 4.61 -25.72 -3.01
CA GLU A 35 5.40 -24.48 -2.95
C GLU A 35 4.69 -23.26 -3.57
N THR A 36 3.82 -23.48 -4.58
CA THR A 36 3.17 -22.37 -5.32
C THR A 36 1.67 -22.24 -5.08
N GLU A 37 1.06 -23.21 -4.40
CA GLU A 37 -0.38 -23.28 -4.09
C GLU A 37 -1.33 -23.21 -5.30
N ILE A 38 -0.82 -23.40 -6.52
CA ILE A 38 -1.63 -23.36 -7.74
C ILE A 38 -2.54 -24.60 -7.89
N SER A 39 -3.54 -24.48 -8.77
CA SER A 39 -4.43 -25.59 -9.10
C SER A 39 -3.67 -26.79 -9.71
N MET A 40 -4.14 -28.01 -9.40
CA MET A 40 -3.55 -29.27 -9.89
C MET A 40 -3.46 -29.34 -11.42
N SER A 41 -4.48 -28.84 -12.11
CA SER A 41 -4.52 -28.82 -13.57
C SER A 41 -3.41 -27.94 -14.12
N LYS A 42 -3.16 -26.79 -13.48
CA LYS A 42 -2.15 -25.84 -13.92
C LYS A 42 -0.73 -26.31 -13.63
N ALA A 43 -0.50 -26.88 -12.44
CA ALA A 43 0.78 -27.52 -12.11
C ALA A 43 1.10 -28.67 -13.08
N LYS A 44 0.09 -29.47 -13.44
CA LYS A 44 0.22 -30.52 -14.45
C LYS A 44 0.52 -29.96 -15.84
N GLU A 45 -0.17 -28.91 -16.25
CA GLU A 45 0.06 -28.25 -17.54
C GLU A 45 1.49 -27.71 -17.65
N ALA A 46 1.98 -27.05 -16.59
CA ALA A 46 3.33 -26.52 -16.52
C ALA A 46 4.37 -27.63 -16.75
N LEU A 47 4.30 -28.71 -15.98
CA LEU A 47 5.22 -29.85 -16.10
C LEU A 47 5.16 -30.53 -17.47
N ILE A 48 3.98 -30.63 -18.08
CA ILE A 48 3.85 -31.19 -19.44
C ILE A 48 4.53 -30.27 -20.47
N LYS A 49 4.34 -28.96 -20.36
CA LYS A 49 4.91 -27.97 -21.30
C LYS A 49 6.41 -27.79 -21.15
N THR A 50 6.97 -28.11 -19.99
CA THR A 50 8.39 -27.95 -19.69
C THR A 50 9.11 -29.29 -19.56
N ASN A 51 8.51 -30.38 -20.07
CA ASN A 51 9.11 -31.73 -20.06
C ASN A 51 9.59 -32.19 -18.67
N ASN A 52 8.80 -31.91 -17.63
CA ASN A 52 9.11 -32.16 -16.21
C ASN A 52 10.36 -31.42 -15.69
N ASN A 53 10.80 -30.35 -16.34
CA ASN A 53 11.81 -29.46 -15.78
C ASN A 53 11.15 -28.53 -14.74
N TYR A 54 11.57 -28.65 -13.48
CA TYR A 54 11.01 -27.89 -12.35
C TYR A 54 11.24 -26.38 -12.48
N SER A 55 12.47 -25.96 -12.81
CA SER A 55 12.82 -24.55 -12.92
C SER A 55 12.08 -23.87 -14.07
N GLU A 56 12.01 -24.55 -15.21
CA GLU A 56 11.22 -24.06 -16.35
C GLU A 56 9.72 -24.08 -16.04
N ALA A 57 9.21 -25.07 -15.29
CA ALA A 57 7.80 -25.12 -14.88
C ALA A 57 7.43 -23.91 -14.01
N LEU A 58 8.28 -23.55 -13.05
CA LEU A 58 8.12 -22.33 -12.24
C LEU A 58 8.11 -21.07 -13.12
N ALA A 59 9.09 -20.93 -14.02
CA ALA A 59 9.14 -19.79 -14.94
C ALA A 59 7.91 -19.72 -15.87
N TRP A 60 7.41 -20.87 -16.31
CA TRP A 60 6.20 -20.95 -17.12
C TRP A 60 4.96 -20.51 -16.33
N LEU A 61 4.84 -20.93 -15.06
CA LEU A 61 3.75 -20.55 -14.17
C LEU A 61 3.74 -19.05 -13.87
N LEU A 62 4.91 -18.46 -13.62
CA LEU A 62 5.07 -17.01 -13.47
C LEU A 62 4.50 -16.26 -14.67
N LYS A 63 4.96 -16.64 -15.87
CA LYS A 63 4.53 -16.01 -17.12
C LYS A 63 3.04 -16.19 -17.36
N ASP A 64 2.50 -17.37 -17.09
CA ASP A 64 1.07 -17.62 -17.26
C ASP A 64 0.21 -16.85 -16.24
N ALA A 65 0.65 -16.75 -14.99
CA ALA A 65 -0.01 -15.95 -13.95
C ALA A 65 -0.05 -14.47 -14.34
N GLN A 66 1.05 -13.92 -14.86
CA GLN A 66 1.11 -12.55 -15.37
C GLN A 66 0.14 -12.33 -16.54
N ILE A 67 0.14 -13.22 -17.54
CA ILE A 67 -0.73 -13.10 -18.71
C ILE A 67 -2.22 -13.22 -18.32
N SER A 68 -2.55 -14.22 -17.51
CA SER A 68 -3.92 -14.47 -17.08
C SER A 68 -4.43 -13.40 -16.12
N GLY A 69 -3.58 -12.91 -15.23
CA GLY A 69 -3.82 -11.74 -14.37
C GLY A 69 -4.08 -10.49 -15.19
N ALA A 70 -3.20 -10.17 -16.16
CA ALA A 70 -3.35 -8.98 -17.01
C ALA A 70 -4.66 -9.00 -17.81
N LYS A 71 -5.04 -10.18 -18.33
CA LYS A 71 -6.33 -10.35 -19.02
C LYS A 71 -7.53 -10.16 -18.08
N LYS A 72 -7.42 -10.59 -16.81
CA LYS A 72 -8.47 -10.35 -15.82
C LYS A 72 -8.52 -8.87 -15.44
N ALA A 73 -7.38 -8.24 -15.17
CA ALA A 73 -7.26 -6.81 -14.89
C ALA A 73 -7.95 -5.97 -15.97
N GLN A 74 -7.68 -6.24 -17.25
CA GLN A 74 -8.36 -5.56 -18.37
C GLN A 74 -9.88 -5.73 -18.36
N LYS A 75 -10.41 -6.87 -17.88
CA LYS A 75 -11.86 -7.13 -17.82
C LYS A 75 -12.55 -6.46 -16.64
N VAL A 76 -11.81 -6.14 -15.59
CA VAL A 76 -12.36 -5.55 -14.36
C VAL A 76 -11.98 -4.07 -14.21
N ALA A 77 -11.10 -3.53 -15.06
CA ALA A 77 -10.56 -2.18 -14.94
C ALA A 77 -11.62 -1.08 -14.84
N ASP A 78 -12.74 -1.22 -15.56
CA ASP A 78 -13.82 -0.23 -15.59
C ASP A 78 -14.77 -0.33 -14.39
N ARG A 79 -14.58 -1.32 -13.50
CA ARG A 79 -15.44 -1.52 -12.32
C ARG A 79 -15.00 -0.61 -11.19
N THR A 80 -15.96 0.02 -10.52
CA THR A 80 -15.68 0.92 -9.40
C THR A 80 -15.07 0.17 -8.22
N ALA A 81 -13.86 0.57 -7.82
CA ALA A 81 -13.20 0.11 -6.61
C ALA A 81 -13.51 1.06 -5.43
N GLY A 82 -14.74 0.95 -4.89
CA GLY A 82 -15.26 1.82 -3.82
C GLY A 82 -14.98 1.32 -2.39
N GLU A 83 -14.34 0.16 -2.24
CA GLU A 83 -13.88 -0.39 -0.97
C GLU A 83 -12.35 -0.44 -0.93
N GLY A 84 -11.77 -0.93 0.16
CA GLY A 84 -10.31 -1.02 0.29
C GLY A 84 -9.78 -0.81 1.70
N LEU A 85 -8.49 -0.44 1.75
CA LEU A 85 -7.74 -0.16 2.97
C LEU A 85 -6.89 1.11 2.81
N ILE A 86 -6.83 1.88 3.89
CA ILE A 86 -5.73 2.79 4.17
C ILE A 86 -4.65 1.98 4.89
N THR A 87 -3.45 1.93 4.33
CA THR A 87 -2.32 1.20 4.92
C THR A 87 -1.17 2.14 5.19
N THR A 88 -0.58 2.01 6.37
CA THR A 88 0.54 2.84 6.81
C THR A 88 1.79 2.01 7.06
N ALA A 89 2.95 2.60 6.84
CA ALA A 89 4.23 2.05 7.24
C ALA A 89 5.04 3.16 7.91
N SER A 90 5.87 2.81 8.90
CA SER A 90 6.78 3.76 9.53
C SER A 90 8.09 3.08 9.89
N VAL A 91 9.18 3.83 9.80
CA VAL A 91 10.51 3.37 10.15
C VAL A 91 11.28 4.50 10.83
N GLU A 92 12.04 4.14 11.87
CA GLU A 92 13.07 5.00 12.43
C GLU A 92 14.32 4.87 11.56
N VAL A 93 14.81 5.98 11.05
CA VAL A 93 15.97 6.03 10.16
C VAL A 93 17.19 6.33 11.01
N PRO A 94 18.16 5.39 11.09
CA PRO A 94 19.43 5.67 11.76
C PRO A 94 20.14 6.82 11.05
N VAL A 95 20.60 7.80 11.82
CA VAL A 95 21.43 8.92 11.34
C VAL A 95 22.65 9.04 12.26
N GLU A 96 23.80 9.47 11.71
CA GLU A 96 25.08 9.53 12.46
C GLU A 96 24.98 10.41 13.72
N ASN A 97 24.17 11.47 13.67
CA ASN A 97 23.78 12.31 14.81
C ASN A 97 22.30 12.69 14.67
N GLY A 98 21.52 12.50 15.73
CA GLY A 98 20.11 12.89 15.81
C GLY A 98 19.12 11.77 15.55
N PHE A 99 17.90 12.13 15.16
CA PHE A 99 16.82 11.18 14.92
C PHE A 99 15.97 11.60 13.71
N LYS A 100 15.70 10.64 12.82
CA LYS A 100 14.76 10.81 11.72
C LYS A 100 13.77 9.65 11.75
N SER A 101 12.50 9.95 11.47
CA SER A 101 11.50 8.93 11.19
C SER A 101 10.92 9.19 9.82
N LYS A 102 10.48 8.12 9.17
CA LYS A 102 9.72 8.18 7.94
C LYS A 102 8.41 7.44 8.13
N SER A 103 7.35 8.04 7.64
CA SER A 103 6.02 7.51 7.62
C SER A 103 5.48 7.57 6.20
N ALA A 104 4.80 6.51 5.79
CA ALA A 104 4.10 6.43 4.52
C ALA A 104 2.66 6.00 4.75
N ILE A 105 1.78 6.46 3.87
CA ILE A 105 0.37 6.14 3.84
C ILE A 105 -0.05 5.88 2.40
N ILE A 106 -0.80 4.81 2.17
CA ILE A 106 -1.36 4.46 0.87
C ILE A 106 -2.86 4.20 1.00
N GLU A 107 -3.58 4.38 -0.10
CA GLU A 107 -4.94 3.86 -0.27
C GLU A 107 -4.94 2.83 -1.39
N LEU A 108 -5.18 1.57 -1.03
CA LEU A 108 -5.39 0.48 -1.97
C LEU A 108 -6.88 0.14 -1.98
N ASN A 109 -7.53 0.27 -3.14
CA ASN A 109 -8.94 0.02 -3.29
C ASN A 109 -9.24 -1.33 -3.94
N CYS A 110 -10.43 -1.86 -3.65
CA CYS A 110 -11.02 -3.04 -4.28
C CYS A 110 -12.55 -2.85 -4.47
N GLU A 111 -13.22 -3.80 -5.13
CA GLU A 111 -14.66 -3.72 -5.38
C GLU A 111 -15.46 -3.98 -4.09
N THR A 112 -15.06 -4.96 -3.28
CA THR A 112 -15.83 -5.39 -2.10
C THR A 112 -15.05 -5.39 -0.80
N ASP A 113 -15.76 -5.31 0.32
CA ASP A 113 -15.15 -5.37 1.65
C ASP A 113 -14.61 -6.77 1.99
N PHE A 114 -15.16 -7.83 1.38
CA PHE A 114 -14.67 -9.20 1.50
C PHE A 114 -13.23 -9.33 1.01
N VAL A 115 -12.90 -8.72 -0.14
CA VAL A 115 -11.52 -8.69 -0.64
C VAL A 115 -10.62 -7.83 0.25
N SER A 116 -11.10 -6.68 0.74
CA SER A 116 -10.31 -5.83 1.65
C SER A 116 -9.88 -6.54 2.95
N LYS A 117 -10.64 -7.55 3.39
CA LYS A 117 -10.36 -8.36 4.60
C LYS A 117 -9.46 -9.56 4.32
N ASN A 118 -9.22 -9.91 3.06
CA ASN A 118 -8.42 -11.07 2.65
C ASN A 118 -6.93 -10.86 2.92
N ASP A 119 -6.22 -11.91 3.35
CA ASP A 119 -4.79 -11.82 3.69
C ASP A 119 -3.90 -11.49 2.48
N VAL A 120 -4.24 -11.96 1.27
CA VAL A 120 -3.50 -11.60 0.04
C VAL A 120 -3.56 -10.09 -0.18
N PHE A 121 -4.74 -9.48 -0.01
CA PHE A 121 -4.93 -8.05 -0.19
C PHE A 121 -4.22 -7.23 0.89
N LYS A 122 -4.40 -7.59 2.18
CA LYS A 122 -3.73 -6.92 3.31
C LYS A 122 -2.20 -7.00 3.21
N ASN A 123 -1.67 -8.16 2.80
CA ASN A 123 -0.24 -8.36 2.62
C ASN A 123 0.30 -7.53 1.45
N LEU A 124 -0.43 -7.48 0.32
CA LEU A 124 -0.07 -6.61 -0.80
C LEU A 124 -0.04 -5.14 -0.36
N ALA A 125 -1.10 -4.66 0.30
CA ALA A 125 -1.18 -3.28 0.78
C ALA A 125 -0.01 -2.95 1.74
N SER A 126 0.31 -3.86 2.66
CA SER A 126 1.43 -3.69 3.60
C SER A 126 2.80 -3.64 2.89
N ARG A 127 3.01 -4.47 1.87
CA ARG A 127 4.25 -4.45 1.05
C ARG A 127 4.36 -3.17 0.23
N ILE A 128 3.26 -2.68 -0.34
CA ILE A 128 3.24 -1.40 -1.07
C ILE A 128 3.54 -0.26 -0.09
N ALA A 129 2.91 -0.21 1.08
CA ALA A 129 3.19 0.79 2.10
C ALA A 129 4.68 0.79 2.53
N ALA A 130 5.27 -0.39 2.73
CA ALA A 130 6.70 -0.51 3.05
C ALA A 130 7.60 -0.06 1.89
N THR A 131 7.24 -0.38 0.64
CA THR A 131 7.97 0.09 -0.55
C THR A 131 7.94 1.60 -0.67
N SER A 132 6.84 2.24 -0.24
CA SER A 132 6.70 3.71 -0.23
C SER A 132 7.83 4.36 0.57
N LEU A 133 8.27 3.76 1.69
CA LEU A 133 9.37 4.28 2.54
C LEU A 133 10.73 4.37 1.83
N LEU A 134 10.91 3.66 0.72
CA LEU A 134 12.13 3.66 -0.08
C LEU A 134 12.03 4.57 -1.31
N MET A 135 10.83 5.08 -1.62
CA MET A 135 10.70 6.08 -2.67
C MET A 135 11.54 7.30 -2.28
N HIS A 136 12.29 7.81 -3.25
CA HIS A 136 13.27 8.87 -3.00
C HIS A 136 12.62 10.07 -2.31
N GLU A 137 13.37 10.66 -1.38
CA GLU A 137 13.15 12.05 -0.98
C GLU A 137 13.32 12.88 -2.26
N THR A 138 12.21 13.37 -2.82
CA THR A 138 12.27 14.35 -3.88
C THR A 138 13.14 15.50 -3.39
N GLN A 139 14.26 15.75 -4.07
CA GLN A 139 15.22 16.73 -3.60
C GLN A 139 14.53 18.08 -3.42
N ASN A 140 14.53 18.60 -2.19
CA ASN A 140 14.26 19.99 -1.86
C ASN A 140 13.04 20.59 -2.58
N THR A 141 11.84 20.11 -2.29
CA THR A 141 10.70 21.02 -2.39
C THR A 141 10.66 21.86 -1.12
N VAL A 142 10.92 23.17 -1.28
CA VAL A 142 10.46 24.21 -0.35
C VAL A 142 8.95 24.01 -0.23
N GLY A 143 8.51 23.29 0.80
CA GLY A 143 7.17 22.70 0.81
C GLY A 143 6.86 21.93 2.08
N ARG A 144 5.60 21.49 2.18
CA ARG A 144 5.03 20.79 3.34
C ARG A 144 5.76 19.44 3.59
N PRO A 145 6.01 19.04 4.85
CA PRO A 145 6.70 17.81 5.19
C PRO A 145 6.15 16.48 4.62
N ILE A 146 4.85 16.41 4.28
CA ILE A 146 4.22 15.25 3.65
C ILE A 146 4.11 15.49 2.14
N GLU A 147 4.72 14.60 1.37
CA GLU A 147 4.81 14.67 -0.09
C GLU A 147 4.00 13.53 -0.74
N PRO A 148 3.17 13.82 -1.75
CA PRO A 148 2.49 12.78 -2.51
C PRO A 148 3.50 12.01 -3.38
N ILE A 149 3.34 10.69 -3.48
CA ILE A 149 4.11 9.85 -4.39
C ILE A 149 3.35 9.76 -5.72
N PRO A 150 3.94 10.15 -6.86
CA PRO A 150 3.34 9.97 -8.17
C PRO A 150 3.02 8.50 -8.45
N ILE A 151 1.73 8.17 -8.60
CA ILE A 151 1.27 6.78 -8.73
C ILE A 151 1.87 6.10 -9.96
N GLU A 152 2.01 6.80 -11.08
CA GLU A 152 2.59 6.23 -12.31
C GLU A 152 4.03 5.73 -12.13
N ASP A 153 4.82 6.45 -11.35
CA ASP A 153 6.20 6.07 -11.04
C ASP A 153 6.23 4.97 -9.98
N PHE A 154 5.32 5.07 -9.00
CA PHE A 154 5.24 4.09 -7.93
C PHE A 154 4.80 2.71 -8.43
N LEU A 155 3.90 2.65 -9.40
CA LEU A 155 3.47 1.42 -10.05
C LEU A 155 4.63 0.67 -10.74
N LYS A 156 5.66 1.39 -11.19
CA LYS A 156 6.87 0.82 -11.82
C LYS A 156 7.95 0.43 -10.79
N ALA A 157 7.81 0.84 -9.53
CA ALA A 157 8.78 0.54 -8.49
C ALA A 157 8.78 -0.97 -8.15
N PRO A 158 9.94 -1.56 -7.80
CA PRO A 158 10.01 -2.94 -7.34
C PRO A 158 9.26 -3.10 -6.01
N LEU A 159 8.43 -4.14 -5.89
CA LEU A 159 7.71 -4.41 -4.66
C LEU A 159 8.63 -5.10 -3.65
N MET A 160 8.87 -4.44 -2.51
CA MET A 160 9.77 -4.97 -1.50
C MET A 160 9.21 -6.22 -0.79
N PRO A 161 10.09 -7.15 -0.37
CA PRO A 161 9.73 -8.17 0.61
C PRO A 161 9.38 -7.50 1.94
N HIS A 162 8.31 -7.94 2.59
CA HIS A 162 7.99 -7.49 3.95
C HIS A 162 8.37 -8.60 4.94
N SER A 163 9.06 -8.26 6.04
CA SER A 163 9.74 -9.24 6.93
C SER A 163 8.80 -10.21 7.69
N LYS A 164 7.48 -10.11 7.49
CA LYS A 164 6.47 -10.94 8.16
C LYS A 164 5.82 -11.98 7.24
N THR A 165 6.15 -11.99 5.95
CA THR A 165 5.52 -12.89 4.98
C THR A 165 6.57 -13.80 4.35
N GLU A 166 6.33 -15.11 4.39
CA GLU A 166 7.03 -16.09 3.57
C GLU A 166 6.81 -15.70 2.10
N SER A 167 7.87 -15.23 1.43
CA SER A 167 7.80 -14.93 0.00
C SER A 167 7.73 -16.24 -0.78
N SER A 168 6.71 -16.41 -1.62
CA SER A 168 6.75 -17.48 -2.62
C SER A 168 7.96 -17.25 -3.54
N PRO A 169 8.60 -18.30 -4.08
CA PRO A 169 9.57 -18.14 -5.17
C PRO A 169 9.02 -17.37 -6.37
N LEU A 170 7.69 -17.25 -6.48
CA LEU A 170 7.01 -16.47 -7.50
C LEU A 170 6.97 -14.95 -7.24
N ASP A 171 7.24 -14.51 -6.00
CA ASP A 171 7.02 -13.12 -5.55
C ASP A 171 8.25 -12.21 -5.71
N ILE A 172 9.41 -12.77 -6.10
CA ILE A 172 10.70 -12.06 -6.10
C ILE A 172 10.87 -11.26 -7.40
N GLY A 173 10.97 -9.93 -7.28
CA GLY A 173 11.35 -9.04 -8.37
C GLY A 173 10.20 -8.42 -9.16
N ASN A 174 8.95 -8.67 -8.79
CA ASN A 174 7.79 -8.00 -9.40
C ASN A 174 7.73 -6.51 -9.00
N THR A 175 7.25 -5.68 -9.91
CA THR A 175 6.85 -4.30 -9.64
C THR A 175 5.55 -4.23 -8.82
N VAL A 176 5.23 -3.04 -8.29
CA VAL A 176 3.94 -2.79 -7.64
C VAL A 176 2.78 -3.12 -8.60
N GLN A 177 2.85 -2.68 -9.86
CA GLN A 177 1.82 -2.94 -10.87
C GLN A 177 1.64 -4.44 -11.13
N GLU A 178 2.73 -5.18 -11.34
CA GLU A 178 2.67 -6.63 -11.59
C GLU A 178 2.08 -7.38 -10.39
N SER A 179 2.42 -6.94 -9.17
CA SER A 179 1.88 -7.54 -7.95
C SER A 179 0.39 -7.25 -7.76
N ILE A 180 -0.07 -6.04 -8.14
CA ILE A 180 -1.51 -5.73 -8.18
C ILE A 180 -2.22 -6.61 -9.21
N VAL A 181 -1.66 -6.75 -10.41
CA VAL A 181 -2.23 -7.60 -11.47
C VAL A 181 -2.30 -9.07 -11.05
N GLU A 182 -1.30 -9.55 -10.32
CA GLU A 182 -1.30 -10.89 -9.74
C GLU A 182 -2.41 -11.04 -8.69
N ALA A 183 -2.58 -10.07 -7.80
CA ALA A 183 -3.67 -10.06 -6.82
C ALA A 183 -5.05 -10.03 -7.49
N ILE A 184 -5.24 -9.24 -8.55
CA ILE A 184 -6.46 -9.28 -9.38
C ILE A 184 -6.64 -10.68 -9.99
N GLY A 185 -5.55 -11.31 -10.43
CA GLY A 185 -5.54 -12.67 -10.94
C GLY A 185 -6.07 -13.70 -9.93
N LYS A 186 -5.69 -13.56 -8.67
CA LYS A 186 -6.05 -14.43 -7.54
C LYS A 186 -7.45 -14.14 -7.00
N LEU A 187 -7.79 -12.86 -6.82
CA LEU A 187 -9.00 -12.40 -6.12
C LEU A 187 -10.18 -12.15 -7.07
N GLY A 188 -9.91 -11.83 -8.34
CA GLY A 188 -10.93 -11.66 -9.37
C GLY A 188 -11.70 -10.34 -9.33
N GLU A 189 -11.26 -9.38 -8.50
CA GLU A 189 -11.80 -8.02 -8.42
C GLU A 189 -10.82 -6.99 -8.98
N ASN A 190 -11.33 -5.84 -9.39
CA ASN A 190 -10.51 -4.67 -9.67
C ASN A 190 -9.78 -4.24 -8.40
N ILE A 191 -8.47 -3.98 -8.52
CA ILE A 191 -7.63 -3.49 -7.44
C ILE A 191 -6.82 -2.32 -7.98
N THR A 192 -6.91 -1.18 -7.29
CA THR A 192 -6.28 0.07 -7.75
C THR A 192 -5.53 0.72 -6.61
N LEU A 193 -4.26 1.08 -6.85
CA LEU A 193 -3.51 1.96 -5.97
C LEU A 193 -3.94 3.40 -6.27
N ARG A 194 -4.74 3.99 -5.38
CA ARG A 194 -5.40 5.27 -5.65
C ARG A 194 -4.52 6.48 -5.34
N ARG A 195 -3.83 6.43 -4.20
CA ARG A 195 -2.93 7.48 -3.73
C ARG A 195 -1.90 6.94 -2.77
N ALA A 196 -0.77 7.60 -2.70
CA ALA A 196 0.33 7.30 -1.81
C ALA A 196 1.03 8.60 -1.39
N ALA A 197 1.49 8.68 -0.15
CA ALA A 197 2.24 9.81 0.36
C ALA A 197 3.31 9.35 1.36
N ILE A 198 4.37 10.14 1.48
CA ILE A 198 5.52 9.90 2.35
C ILE A 198 5.96 11.18 3.03
N THR A 199 6.49 11.06 4.24
CA THR A 199 7.10 12.18 4.96
C THR A 199 8.56 12.36 4.55
N ALA A 200 8.94 13.56 4.12
CA ALA A 200 10.31 13.90 3.73
C ALA A 200 11.17 14.37 4.92
N SER A 201 10.57 15.06 5.89
CA SER A 201 11.25 15.67 7.04
C SER A 201 10.40 15.64 8.32
N GLY A 202 11.02 16.03 9.44
CA GLY A 202 10.38 16.05 10.76
C GLY A 202 10.36 14.68 11.45
N ILE A 203 9.68 14.63 12.59
CA ILE A 203 9.37 13.41 13.33
C ILE A 203 7.93 13.05 13.03
N SER A 204 7.74 11.93 12.36
CA SER A 204 6.45 11.50 11.87
C SER A 204 6.00 10.19 12.50
N ALA A 205 4.69 10.07 12.70
CA ALA A 205 4.08 8.82 13.07
C ALA A 205 2.71 8.65 12.42
N CYS A 206 2.32 7.39 12.25
CA CYS A 206 1.03 7.00 11.70
C CYS A 206 0.07 6.50 12.79
N TYR A 207 -1.23 6.61 12.50
CA TYR A 207 -2.29 5.90 13.18
C TYR A 207 -3.33 5.41 12.15
N VAL A 208 -3.85 4.20 12.34
CA VAL A 208 -4.94 3.64 11.54
C VAL A 208 -6.07 3.19 12.45
N HIS A 209 -7.31 3.30 11.95
CA HIS A 209 -8.52 2.89 12.63
C HIS A 209 -9.40 2.00 11.74
N GLY A 210 -10.12 1.07 12.36
CA GLY A 210 -11.02 0.15 11.64
C GLY A 210 -10.32 -1.02 10.94
N GLY A 211 -9.24 -1.54 11.51
CA GLY A 211 -8.52 -2.70 10.97
C GLY A 211 -7.48 -3.28 11.95
N ASP A 212 -6.29 -3.58 11.45
CA ASP A 212 -5.18 -4.14 12.21
C ASP A 212 -4.10 -3.08 12.55
N ALA A 213 -2.88 -3.52 12.87
CA ALA A 213 -1.79 -2.64 13.29
C ALA A 213 -1.33 -1.64 12.21
N SER A 214 -1.50 -1.96 10.92
CA SER A 214 -1.03 -1.14 9.79
C SER A 214 -2.11 -0.86 8.76
N ASN A 215 -3.20 -1.64 8.73
CA ASN A 215 -4.31 -1.52 7.80
C ASN A 215 -5.56 -1.01 8.50
N GLY A 216 -6.33 -0.11 7.89
CA GLY A 216 -7.60 0.38 8.43
C GLY A 216 -8.52 0.99 7.38
N LYS A 217 -9.69 1.46 7.81
CA LYS A 217 -10.63 2.23 6.97
C LYS A 217 -10.35 3.73 6.99
N ILE A 218 -9.70 4.20 8.06
CA ILE A 218 -9.24 5.59 8.19
C ILE A 218 -7.79 5.52 8.66
N GLY A 219 -6.93 6.33 8.07
CA GLY A 219 -5.54 6.47 8.50
C GLY A 219 -5.12 7.92 8.52
N GLY A 220 -4.11 8.21 9.32
CA GLY A 220 -3.52 9.53 9.38
C GLY A 220 -2.05 9.51 9.73
N VAL A 221 -1.36 10.55 9.28
CA VAL A 221 0.05 10.83 9.60
C VAL A 221 0.10 12.22 10.21
N ALA A 222 0.92 12.38 11.25
CA ALA A 222 1.24 13.68 11.80
C ALA A 222 2.76 13.85 11.82
N VAL A 223 3.22 15.06 11.55
CA VAL A 223 4.64 15.44 11.55
C VAL A 223 4.85 16.53 12.57
N ILE A 224 5.81 16.32 13.47
CA ILE A 224 6.21 17.25 14.52
C ILE A 224 7.66 17.68 14.30
N GLN A 225 7.95 18.95 14.58
CA GLN A 225 9.31 19.48 14.59
C GLN A 225 9.59 20.23 15.89
N PRO A 226 10.81 20.14 16.46
CA PRO A 226 11.24 21.05 17.50
C PRO A 226 11.29 22.49 16.94
N LYS A 227 10.88 23.48 17.73
CA LYS A 227 10.81 24.88 17.28
C LYS A 227 12.18 25.53 17.03
N LYS A 228 13.24 24.99 17.64
CA LYS A 228 14.57 25.64 17.66
C LYS A 228 15.74 24.68 17.43
N VAL A 229 15.65 23.48 17.99
CA VAL A 229 16.71 22.45 17.87
C VAL A 229 16.56 21.74 16.53
N THR A 230 17.67 21.54 15.82
CA THR A 230 17.62 20.78 14.57
C THR A 230 17.44 19.27 14.83
N LEU A 231 16.90 18.53 13.86
CA LEU A 231 16.73 17.07 14.01
C LEU A 231 18.07 16.32 14.24
N ALA A 232 19.18 16.89 13.77
CA ALA A 232 20.54 16.35 13.94
C ALA A 232 21.08 16.54 15.36
N GLU A 233 20.59 17.55 16.08
CA GLU A 233 20.98 17.88 17.46
C GLU A 233 20.02 17.28 18.50
N LEU A 234 18.98 16.58 18.04
CA LEU A 234 17.94 16.07 18.91
C LEU A 234 18.42 14.83 19.67
N GLU A 235 18.37 14.90 21.00
CA GLU A 235 18.67 13.76 21.86
C GLU A 235 17.68 12.61 21.65
N GLU A 236 18.16 11.37 21.72
CA GLU A 236 17.37 10.15 21.51
C GLU A 236 16.11 10.10 22.38
N LYS A 237 16.22 10.51 23.65
CA LYS A 237 15.09 10.56 24.59
C LYS A 237 14.02 11.54 24.12
N SER A 238 14.41 12.75 23.73
CA SER A 238 13.48 13.77 23.24
C SER A 238 12.85 13.34 21.93
N ALA A 239 13.61 12.70 21.05
CA ALA A 239 13.11 12.15 19.80
C ALA A 239 12.06 11.05 19.99
N ALA A 240 12.34 10.08 20.88
CA ALA A 240 11.39 9.02 21.22
C ALA A 240 10.09 9.58 21.84
N ALA A 241 10.20 10.64 22.66
CA ALA A 241 9.05 11.36 23.18
C ALA A 241 8.23 12.02 22.06
N LEU A 242 8.88 12.77 21.16
CA LEU A 242 8.21 13.41 20.02
C LEU A 242 7.56 12.39 19.08
N LEU A 243 8.17 11.21 18.87
CA LEU A 243 7.58 10.14 18.07
C LEU A 243 6.28 9.62 18.71
N LYS A 244 6.28 9.44 20.04
CA LYS A 244 5.08 9.06 20.79
C LYS A 244 3.99 10.14 20.69
N THR A 245 4.37 11.41 20.84
CA THR A 245 3.46 12.55 20.69
C THR A 245 2.89 12.62 19.28
N ALA A 246 3.71 12.44 18.23
CA ALA A 246 3.26 12.40 16.85
C ALA A 246 2.22 11.30 16.62
N ARG A 247 2.38 10.13 17.25
CA ARG A 247 1.37 9.04 17.16
C ARG A 247 0.06 9.43 17.84
N GLN A 248 0.11 10.16 18.95
CA GLN A 248 -1.09 10.66 19.64
C GLN A 248 -1.80 11.73 18.80
N VAL A 249 -1.05 12.63 18.16
CA VAL A 249 -1.59 13.62 17.23
C VAL A 249 -2.19 12.93 16.00
N ALA A 250 -1.53 11.93 15.41
CA ALA A 250 -2.10 11.16 14.30
C ALA A 250 -3.44 10.49 14.67
N ARG A 251 -3.58 10.02 15.92
CA ARG A 251 -4.85 9.51 16.45
C ARG A 251 -5.92 10.59 16.59
N GLN A 252 -5.56 11.78 17.06
CA GLN A 252 -6.46 12.94 17.07
C GLN A 252 -6.94 13.26 15.65
N VAL A 253 -6.02 13.36 14.70
CA VAL A 253 -6.30 13.65 13.28
C VAL A 253 -7.32 12.64 12.73
N VAL A 254 -7.11 11.35 12.94
CA VAL A 254 -8.03 10.30 12.50
C VAL A 254 -9.42 10.45 13.12
N GLY A 255 -9.50 10.74 14.42
CA GLY A 255 -10.76 10.81 15.16
C GLY A 255 -11.58 12.08 14.95
N PHE A 256 -10.93 13.22 14.72
CA PHE A 256 -11.57 14.55 14.70
C PHE A 256 -11.58 15.23 13.34
N ASN A 257 -10.95 14.63 12.31
CA ASN A 257 -11.00 15.12 10.93
C ASN A 257 -10.71 16.63 10.76
N PRO A 258 -9.62 17.16 11.35
CA PRO A 258 -9.21 18.54 11.07
C PRO A 258 -8.98 18.71 9.56
N LYS A 259 -9.34 19.88 9.05
CA LYS A 259 -9.17 20.26 7.64
C LYS A 259 -7.96 21.16 7.43
N TYR A 260 -7.60 21.90 8.47
CA TYR A 260 -6.55 22.91 8.47
C TYR A 260 -5.55 22.67 9.60
N LEU A 261 -4.29 23.05 9.39
CA LEU A 261 -3.26 22.97 10.44
C LEU A 261 -3.40 24.16 11.38
N ASN A 262 -3.39 25.36 10.81
CA ASN A 262 -3.56 26.62 11.52
C ASN A 262 -4.77 27.39 11.01
N SER A 263 -5.25 28.33 11.81
CA SER A 263 -6.43 29.14 11.48
C SER A 263 -6.18 29.98 10.22
N GLU A 264 -4.94 30.38 9.97
CA GLU A 264 -4.52 31.17 8.81
C GLU A 264 -4.59 30.37 7.49
N ASP A 265 -4.57 29.04 7.55
CA ASP A 265 -4.69 28.18 6.37
C ASP A 265 -6.14 28.04 5.90
N ALA A 266 -7.11 28.41 6.76
CA ALA A 266 -8.53 28.17 6.51
C ALA A 266 -9.15 29.22 5.58
N ALA A 267 -9.76 28.75 4.49
CA ALA A 267 -10.50 29.60 3.57
C ALA A 267 -11.75 30.20 4.24
N GLU A 268 -12.02 31.48 3.99
CA GLU A 268 -13.20 32.17 4.54
C GLU A 268 -14.53 31.48 4.16
N ALA A 269 -14.59 30.89 2.97
CA ALA A 269 -15.75 30.14 2.49
C ALA A 269 -16.11 28.94 3.38
N ASP A 270 -15.12 28.32 4.03
CA ASP A 270 -15.33 27.14 4.87
C ASP A 270 -15.84 27.50 6.27
N ARG A 271 -15.69 28.76 6.68
CA ARG A 271 -16.17 29.27 7.99
C ARG A 271 -17.67 29.58 8.01
N GLN A 272 -18.35 29.46 6.87
CA GLN A 272 -19.73 29.89 6.73
C GLN A 272 -20.67 29.14 7.69
N GLY A 273 -21.40 29.92 8.50
CA GLY A 273 -22.41 29.39 9.42
C GLY A 273 -21.87 28.96 10.79
N MET A 274 -20.60 29.24 11.10
CA MET A 274 -19.99 28.99 12.41
C MET A 274 -19.28 30.25 12.91
N SER A 275 -19.19 30.42 14.24
CA SER A 275 -18.26 31.40 14.81
C SER A 275 -16.81 31.00 14.55
N SER A 276 -15.87 31.94 14.68
CA SER A 276 -14.45 31.64 14.47
C SER A 276 -13.93 30.62 15.47
N GLU A 277 -14.38 30.70 16.72
CA GLU A 277 -14.01 29.79 17.80
C GLU A 277 -14.55 28.37 17.55
N GLU A 278 -15.83 28.24 17.18
CA GLU A 278 -16.43 26.93 16.86
C GLU A 278 -15.76 26.29 15.65
N PHE A 279 -15.43 27.09 14.63
CA PHE A 279 -14.73 26.60 13.44
C PHE A 279 -13.33 26.10 13.78
N ASP A 280 -12.56 26.87 14.56
CA ASP A 280 -11.21 26.53 14.96
C ASP A 280 -11.19 25.23 15.80
N GLU A 281 -12.10 25.11 16.78
CA GLU A 281 -12.20 23.91 17.63
C GLU A 281 -12.63 22.66 16.86
N ALA A 282 -13.30 22.80 15.72
CA ALA A 282 -13.75 21.67 14.89
C ALA A 282 -12.77 21.32 13.77
N HIS A 283 -12.20 22.31 13.09
CA HIS A 283 -11.55 22.13 11.79
C HIS A 283 -10.05 22.46 11.77
N VAL A 284 -9.53 23.14 12.79
CA VAL A 284 -8.12 23.55 12.86
C VAL A 284 -7.37 22.69 13.88
N LEU A 285 -6.44 21.85 13.41
CA LEU A 285 -5.76 20.86 14.25
C LEU A 285 -5.08 21.50 15.47
N THR A 286 -4.38 22.62 15.30
CA THR A 286 -3.67 23.26 16.41
C THR A 286 -4.60 23.83 17.49
N LYS A 287 -5.85 24.13 17.14
CA LYS A 287 -6.86 24.72 18.04
C LYS A 287 -7.81 23.67 18.65
N GLN A 288 -7.92 22.49 18.03
CA GLN A 288 -8.69 21.38 18.56
C GLN A 288 -8.27 21.04 19.99
N LYS A 289 -9.26 20.78 20.85
CA LYS A 289 -9.02 20.22 22.19
C LYS A 289 -8.49 18.80 22.08
N TYR A 290 -7.46 18.48 22.86
CA TYR A 290 -6.86 17.16 22.83
C TYR A 290 -7.80 16.14 23.48
N MET A 291 -8.13 15.07 22.73
CA MET A 291 -9.08 14.05 23.15
C MET A 291 -8.79 13.43 24.53
N LEU A 292 -7.51 13.25 24.90
CA LEU A 292 -7.15 12.61 26.18
C LEU A 292 -6.98 13.62 27.32
N LYS A 293 -6.85 14.91 27.02
CA LYS A 293 -6.73 15.99 28.00
C LYS A 293 -7.37 17.28 27.43
N PRO A 294 -8.71 17.40 27.51
CA PRO A 294 -9.45 18.48 26.84
C PRO A 294 -9.14 19.89 27.34
N ASP A 295 -8.48 20.03 28.49
CA ASP A 295 -8.00 21.31 29.01
C ASP A 295 -6.92 21.95 28.11
N LEU A 296 -6.27 21.14 27.26
CA LEU A 296 -5.24 21.59 26.33
C LEU A 296 -5.74 21.51 24.90
N THR A 297 -5.34 22.48 24.09
CA THR A 297 -5.31 22.36 22.64
C THR A 297 -4.19 21.40 22.21
N ILE A 298 -4.24 20.90 20.97
CA ILE A 298 -3.17 20.07 20.41
C ILE A 298 -1.84 20.82 20.37
N ALA A 299 -1.85 22.11 20.03
CA ALA A 299 -0.63 22.92 20.04
C ALA A 299 -0.01 22.98 21.44
N GLU A 300 -0.81 23.27 22.47
CA GLU A 300 -0.34 23.32 23.86
C GLU A 300 0.12 21.94 24.35
N PHE A 301 -0.57 20.86 23.97
CA PHE A 301 -0.18 19.50 24.32
C PHE A 301 1.19 19.14 23.74
N VAL A 302 1.41 19.40 22.45
CA VAL A 302 2.70 19.11 21.78
C VAL A 302 3.83 19.92 22.41
N ASP A 303 3.58 21.20 22.68
CA ASP A 303 4.56 22.10 23.29
C ASP A 303 4.94 21.65 24.71
N GLN A 304 3.94 21.29 25.53
CA GLN A 304 4.15 20.81 26.90
C GLN A 304 4.89 19.47 26.94
N GLU A 305 4.53 18.50 26.08
CA GLU A 305 5.24 17.22 26.02
C GLU A 305 6.69 17.40 25.57
N ALA A 306 6.95 18.30 24.62
CA ALA A 306 8.31 18.61 24.18
C ALA A 306 9.14 19.22 25.33
N ALA A 307 8.60 20.23 26.01
CA ALA A 307 9.25 20.90 27.15
C ALA A 307 9.54 19.94 28.31
N ALA A 308 8.60 19.06 28.64
CA ALA A 308 8.77 18.03 29.67
C ALA A 308 9.86 17.00 29.33
N ASN A 309 10.19 16.84 28.04
CA ASN A 309 11.17 15.88 27.54
C ASN A 309 12.46 16.53 27.04
N GLY A 310 12.80 17.72 27.53
CA GLY A 310 14.13 18.34 27.34
C GLY A 310 14.18 19.45 26.28
N LEU A 311 13.11 19.65 25.51
CA LEU A 311 13.02 20.71 24.50
C LEU A 311 12.36 21.96 25.09
N LYS A 312 13.12 22.76 25.84
CA LYS A 312 12.59 23.94 26.57
C LYS A 312 11.89 24.96 25.68
N ASP A 313 12.33 25.13 24.45
CA ASP A 313 11.69 26.01 23.45
C ASP A 313 10.46 25.37 22.78
N GLY A 314 10.17 24.11 23.09
CA GLY A 314 8.98 23.40 22.64
C GLY A 314 9.08 22.76 21.26
N ALA A 315 7.94 22.28 20.77
CA ALA A 315 7.77 21.66 19.46
C ALA A 315 6.40 22.02 18.89
N GLU A 316 6.21 21.80 17.60
CA GLU A 316 4.96 22.09 16.91
C GLU A 316 4.61 21.02 15.87
N VAL A 317 3.31 20.90 15.59
CA VAL A 317 2.83 20.10 14.46
C VAL A 317 3.02 20.93 13.20
N VAL A 318 3.76 20.40 12.25
CA VAL A 318 4.11 21.11 11.01
C VAL A 318 3.35 20.58 9.79
N ASP A 319 2.79 19.38 9.89
CA ASP A 319 1.97 18.80 8.83
C ASP A 319 1.11 17.65 9.35
N PHE A 320 0.02 17.37 8.66
CA PHE A 320 -0.77 16.17 8.87
C PHE A 320 -1.51 15.77 7.60
N ILE A 321 -1.88 14.48 7.54
CA ILE A 321 -2.79 13.97 6.53
C ILE A 321 -3.77 13.02 7.19
N ARG A 322 -5.03 13.05 6.74
CA ARG A 322 -6.07 12.07 7.08
C ARG A 322 -6.69 11.57 5.80
N TRP A 323 -6.74 10.26 5.63
CA TRP A 323 -7.47 9.62 4.55
C TRP A 323 -8.51 8.64 5.08
N GLU A 324 -9.64 8.61 4.41
CA GLU A 324 -10.69 7.62 4.57
C GLU A 324 -10.86 6.86 3.25
N VAL A 325 -11.07 5.54 3.34
CA VAL A 325 -11.23 4.69 2.16
C VAL A 325 -12.37 5.22 1.30
N ALA A 326 -12.09 5.36 0.00
CA ALA A 326 -13.03 5.80 -1.03
C ALA A 326 -13.64 7.19 -0.78
N GLU A 327 -13.01 8.03 0.03
CA GLU A 327 -13.42 9.43 0.20
C GLU A 327 -13.43 10.14 -1.15
N GLY A 328 -14.59 10.65 -1.59
CA GLY A 328 -14.76 11.33 -2.88
C GLY A 328 -14.90 10.41 -4.09
N VAL A 329 -15.07 9.09 -3.90
CA VAL A 329 -15.46 8.16 -4.97
C VAL A 329 -16.98 8.11 -5.03
N GLU A 330 -17.57 8.39 -6.20
CA GLU A 330 -19.00 8.18 -6.41
C GLU A 330 -19.32 6.68 -6.31
N LYS A 331 -20.30 6.33 -5.47
CA LYS A 331 -20.73 4.93 -5.26
C LYS A 331 -21.69 4.48 -6.34
#